data_AF-A0A7S1D9H3-F1
#
_entry.id   AF-A0A7S1D9H3-F1
#
_cell.length_a   1.000
_cell.length_b   1.000
_cell.length_c   1.000
_cell.angle_alpha   90.00
_cell.angle_beta   90.00
_cell.angle_gamma   90.00
#
_symmetry.space_group_name_H-M   'P 1'
#
loop_
_entity.id
_entity.type
_entity.pdbx_description
1 polymer ?
#
loop_
_entity_poly.entity_id
_entity_poly.type
_entity_poly.pdbx_seq_one_letter_code
_entity_poly.pdbx_strand_id
1 'polypeptide(L)'
;AINNIVSNKIGPLMVVPLVQHLLWIAFERSIRSFDEHELYAKGVAYTAAVVPLIYAQCSNQNDATVLHNQMTSATIRPDFPLVKRTLERHYKCLNIRCTDVGGYYNPITHQYYPGAQPCNDDELNTNTTTTPAPTTTTIGDVETITLAPTPISVDTNPEAGAIALAIVSAFIGFAFIAYVVLQAIRRTRREEIQHKHGTALELELQEGDEIIEFT
;
A
#
# COMPACT_ATOMS: atom_id res chain seq x y z
N ALA A 1 16.99 -25.47 14.53
CA ALA A 1 17.94 -24.52 13.91
C ALA A 1 17.33 -23.82 12.67
N ILE A 2 16.73 -24.55 11.74
CA ILE A 2 16.17 -24.02 10.48
C ILE A 2 15.05 -22.97 10.72
N ASN A 3 14.14 -23.23 11.66
CA ASN A 3 13.04 -22.30 11.98
C ASN A 3 13.52 -20.92 12.46
N ASN A 4 14.66 -20.87 13.17
CA ASN A 4 15.24 -19.61 13.64
C ASN A 4 15.92 -18.83 12.50
N ILE A 5 16.40 -19.50 11.45
CA ILE A 5 17.01 -18.83 10.28
C ILE A 5 15.93 -18.17 9.43
N VAL A 6 14.82 -18.87 9.18
CA VAL A 6 13.69 -18.33 8.41
C VAL A 6 13.05 -17.14 9.13
N SER A 7 12.74 -17.27 10.43
CA SER A 7 12.16 -16.14 11.18
C SER A 7 13.11 -14.95 11.35
N ASN A 8 14.41 -15.17 11.60
CA ASN A 8 15.32 -14.06 11.93
C ASN A 8 15.97 -13.39 10.71
N LYS A 9 16.00 -14.04 9.54
CA LYS A 9 16.57 -13.44 8.31
C LYS A 9 15.54 -13.16 7.23
N ILE A 10 14.57 -14.05 6.99
CA ILE A 10 13.66 -13.91 5.84
C ILE A 10 12.49 -12.98 6.17
N GLY A 11 11.98 -13.01 7.41
CA GLY A 11 10.91 -12.13 7.86
C GLY A 11 11.21 -10.63 7.60
N PRO A 12 12.33 -10.10 8.09
CA PRO A 12 12.71 -8.70 7.85
C PRO A 12 12.94 -8.37 6.37
N LEU A 13 13.50 -9.31 5.59
CA LEU A 13 13.74 -9.11 4.15
C LEU A 13 12.45 -8.98 3.33
N MET A 14 11.32 -9.54 3.79
CA MET A 14 10.03 -9.34 3.14
C MET A 14 9.37 -8.00 3.48
N VAL A 15 9.80 -7.35 4.58
CA VAL A 15 9.32 -6.01 4.95
C VAL A 15 9.99 -4.94 4.10
N VAL A 16 11.23 -5.17 3.64
CA VAL A 16 11.96 -4.25 2.76
C VAL A 16 11.15 -3.87 1.50
N PRO A 17 10.71 -4.81 0.63
CA PRO A 17 9.94 -4.45 -0.56
C PRO A 17 8.59 -3.81 -0.23
N LEU A 18 8.00 -4.16 0.91
CA LEU A 18 6.74 -3.56 1.38
C LEU A 18 6.92 -2.08 1.72
N VAL A 19 7.96 -1.75 2.49
CA VAL A 19 8.30 -0.38 2.87
C VAL A 19 8.76 0.44 1.67
N GLN A 20 9.60 -0.13 0.80
CA GLN A 20 10.06 0.51 -0.44
C GLN A 20 8.88 0.93 -1.32
N HIS A 21 7.94 0.00 -1.56
CA HIS A 21 6.80 0.30 -2.41
C HIS A 21 5.84 1.30 -1.74
N LEU A 22 5.65 1.24 -0.42
CA LEU A 22 4.84 2.20 0.30
C LEU A 22 5.41 3.63 0.23
N LEU A 23 6.74 3.78 0.35
CA LEU A 23 7.42 5.07 0.17
C LEU A 23 7.25 5.61 -1.24
N TRP A 24 7.38 4.74 -2.26
CA TRP A 24 7.15 5.13 -3.64
C TRP A 24 5.72 5.63 -3.85
N ILE A 25 4.70 4.90 -3.36
CA ILE A 25 3.30 5.33 -3.45
C ILE A 25 3.10 6.68 -2.73
N ALA A 26 3.67 6.84 -1.53
CA ALA A 26 3.56 8.09 -0.77
C ALA A 26 4.15 9.27 -1.54
N PHE A 27 5.31 9.08 -2.18
CA PHE A 27 5.94 10.10 -3.02
C PHE A 27 5.08 10.44 -4.22
N GLU A 28 4.68 9.44 -5.01
CA GLU A 28 3.88 9.66 -6.23
C GLU A 28 2.54 10.34 -5.89
N ARG A 29 1.86 9.91 -4.81
CA ARG A 29 0.64 10.56 -4.34
C ARG A 29 0.84 11.98 -3.81
N SER A 30 2.04 12.34 -3.36
CA SER A 30 2.32 13.71 -2.92
C SER A 30 2.38 14.68 -4.10
N ILE A 31 2.84 14.22 -5.26
CA ILE A 31 3.05 15.07 -6.45
C ILE A 31 1.92 14.96 -7.49
N ARG A 32 1.22 13.82 -7.58
CA ARG A 32 0.15 13.56 -8.56
C ARG A 32 -1.24 13.98 -8.08
N SER A 33 -2.18 14.11 -9.00
CA SER A 33 -3.57 14.54 -8.74
C SER A 33 -4.39 13.50 -7.97
N PHE A 34 -5.51 13.96 -7.39
CA PHE A 34 -6.38 13.18 -6.50
C PHE A 34 -7.26 12.15 -7.22
N ASP A 35 -7.41 12.27 -8.53
CA ASP A 35 -8.17 11.37 -9.40
C ASP A 35 -7.48 10.01 -9.63
N GLU A 36 -6.24 9.86 -9.17
CA GLU A 36 -5.49 8.60 -9.24
C GLU A 36 -5.94 7.60 -8.16
N HIS A 37 -7.16 7.06 -8.32
CA HIS A 37 -7.74 6.06 -7.43
C HIS A 37 -6.90 4.78 -7.30
N GLU A 38 -6.07 4.46 -8.32
CA GLU A 38 -5.16 3.32 -8.27
C GLU A 38 -4.09 3.49 -7.19
N LEU A 39 -3.41 4.64 -7.15
CA LEU A 39 -2.40 4.91 -6.12
C LEU A 39 -3.03 5.00 -4.74
N TYR A 40 -4.23 5.55 -4.64
CA TYR A 40 -5.00 5.54 -3.40
C TYR A 40 -5.24 4.11 -2.89
N ALA A 41 -5.82 3.25 -3.73
CA ALA A 41 -6.14 1.87 -3.37
C ALA A 41 -4.89 1.07 -2.98
N LYS A 42 -3.79 1.23 -3.73
CA LYS A 42 -2.51 0.61 -3.38
C LYS A 42 -1.97 1.15 -2.06
N GLY A 43 -2.02 2.46 -1.84
CA GLY A 43 -1.58 3.08 -0.59
C GLY A 43 -2.31 2.51 0.62
N VAL A 44 -3.65 2.43 0.55
CA VAL A 44 -4.48 1.82 1.60
C VAL A 44 -4.07 0.36 1.85
N ALA A 45 -3.92 -0.44 0.79
CA ALA A 45 -3.57 -1.85 0.92
C ALA A 45 -2.18 -2.07 1.54
N TYR A 46 -1.17 -1.35 1.08
CA TYR A 46 0.19 -1.45 1.62
C TYR A 46 0.28 -0.92 3.05
N THR A 47 -0.43 0.17 3.37
CA THR A 47 -0.51 0.68 4.74
C THR A 47 -1.21 -0.32 5.66
N ALA A 48 -2.27 -0.98 5.22
CA ALA A 48 -2.92 -2.03 6.00
C ALA A 48 -1.99 -3.23 6.29
N ALA A 49 -0.98 -3.48 5.44
CA ALA A 49 0.04 -4.50 5.68
C ALA A 49 1.16 -4.00 6.63
N VAL A 50 1.58 -2.74 6.54
CA VAL A 50 2.69 -2.18 7.34
C VAL A 50 2.26 -1.78 8.76
N VAL A 51 1.06 -1.21 8.92
CA VAL A 51 0.57 -0.71 10.22
C VAL A 51 0.58 -1.77 11.33
N PRO A 52 0.11 -3.02 11.09
CA PRO A 52 0.19 -4.07 12.10
C PRO A 52 1.62 -4.42 12.51
N LEU A 53 2.60 -4.32 11.60
CA LEU A 53 4.01 -4.58 11.91
C LEU A 53 4.57 -3.52 12.86
N ILE A 54 4.28 -2.24 12.62
CA ILE A 54 4.70 -1.15 13.51
C ILE A 54 4.02 -1.30 14.87
N TYR A 55 2.72 -1.59 14.89
CA TYR A 55 1.97 -1.77 16.13
C TYR A 55 2.53 -2.93 16.97
N ALA A 56 2.75 -4.09 16.35
CA ALA A 56 3.16 -5.32 17.04
C ALA A 56 4.66 -5.35 17.39
N GLN A 57 5.55 -4.94 16.49
CA GLN A 57 7.00 -5.05 16.66
C GLN A 57 7.63 -3.81 17.30
N CYS A 58 7.07 -2.62 17.08
CA CYS A 58 7.63 -1.36 17.55
C CYS A 58 6.86 -0.74 18.73
N SER A 59 5.69 -1.28 19.08
CA SER A 59 4.81 -0.81 20.16
C SER A 59 4.51 0.69 20.11
N ASN A 60 4.42 1.27 18.91
CA ASN A 60 4.18 2.70 18.72
C ASN A 60 2.89 2.95 17.94
N GLN A 61 1.81 3.18 18.68
CA GLN A 61 0.46 3.34 18.13
C GLN A 61 0.26 4.70 17.45
N ASN A 62 0.96 5.74 17.92
CA ASN A 62 0.82 7.09 17.39
C ASN A 62 1.36 7.18 15.97
N ASP A 63 2.56 6.65 15.72
CA ASP A 63 3.14 6.63 14.38
C ASP A 63 2.37 5.74 13.41
N ALA A 64 1.88 4.59 13.89
CA ALA A 64 1.00 3.72 13.11
C ALA A 64 -0.29 4.46 12.69
N THR A 65 -0.85 5.27 13.58
CA THR A 65 -2.03 6.10 13.30
C THR A 65 -1.71 7.24 12.33
N VAL A 66 -0.56 7.91 12.49
CA VAL A 66 -0.09 8.95 11.56
C VAL A 66 0.07 8.36 10.16
N LEU A 67 0.75 7.22 10.04
CA LEU A 67 0.95 6.53 8.77
C LEU A 67 -0.38 6.13 8.13
N HIS A 68 -1.32 5.60 8.93
CA HIS A 68 -2.66 5.29 8.48
C HIS A 68 -3.35 6.51 7.89
N ASN A 69 -3.46 7.60 8.66
CA ASN A 69 -4.16 8.81 8.26
C ASN A 69 -3.57 9.45 7.00
N GLN A 70 -2.24 9.45 6.86
CA GLN A 70 -1.57 9.99 5.67
C GLN A 70 -1.89 9.19 4.40
N MET A 71 -1.99 7.88 4.51
CA MET A 71 -2.12 7.00 3.34
C MET A 71 -3.57 6.61 3.02
N THR A 72 -4.50 6.67 3.97
CA THR A 72 -5.90 6.28 3.76
C THR A 72 -6.85 7.44 3.50
N SER A 73 -6.36 8.68 3.54
CA SER A 73 -7.14 9.84 3.12
C SER A 73 -7.35 9.84 1.60
N ALA A 74 -8.61 9.98 1.16
CA ALA A 74 -8.99 10.13 -0.25
C ALA A 74 -8.97 11.59 -0.70
N THR A 75 -9.00 12.54 0.24
CA THR A 75 -9.18 13.98 -0.03
C THR A 75 -7.92 14.80 0.21
N ILE A 76 -6.92 14.23 0.90
CA ILE A 76 -5.67 14.91 1.26
C ILE A 76 -4.50 14.09 0.71
N ARG A 77 -3.50 14.79 0.13
CA ARG A 77 -2.28 14.14 -0.34
C ARG A 77 -1.41 13.79 0.87
N PRO A 78 -0.73 12.64 0.87
CA PRO A 78 0.22 12.34 1.93
C PRO A 78 1.34 13.38 1.94
N ASP A 79 1.71 13.82 3.13
CA ASP A 79 2.96 14.52 3.38
C ASP A 79 4.09 13.48 3.30
N PHE A 80 4.76 13.43 2.15
CA PHE A 80 5.82 12.45 1.90
C PHE A 80 6.97 12.55 2.93
N PRO A 81 7.54 13.73 3.23
CA PRO A 81 8.53 13.87 4.30
C PRO A 81 8.07 13.29 5.65
N LEU A 82 6.80 13.53 6.02
CA LEU A 82 6.23 12.96 7.25
C LEU A 82 6.17 11.43 7.17
N VAL A 83 5.61 10.87 6.10
CA VAL A 83 5.51 9.42 5.91
C VAL A 83 6.89 8.75 5.92
N LYS A 84 7.86 9.33 5.19
CA LYS A 84 9.24 8.85 5.12
C LYS A 84 9.87 8.77 6.50
N ARG A 85 9.87 9.89 7.24
CA ARG A 85 10.43 9.95 8.59
C ARG A 85 9.73 8.99 9.56
N THR A 86 8.41 8.87 9.47
CA THR A 86 7.62 7.93 10.28
C THR A 86 7.97 6.48 10.00
N LEU A 87 8.30 6.11 8.76
CA LEU A 87 8.75 4.75 8.44
C LEU A 87 10.20 4.52 8.90
N GLU A 88 11.10 5.46 8.61
CA GLU A 88 12.54 5.33 8.89
C GLU A 88 12.83 5.16 10.39
N ARG A 89 12.12 5.88 11.27
CA ARG A 89 12.27 5.72 12.73
C ARG A 89 11.94 4.31 13.24
N HIS A 90 11.26 3.49 12.45
CA HIS A 90 10.87 2.12 12.81
C HIS A 90 11.74 1.03 12.15
N TYR A 91 12.72 1.38 11.32
CA TYR A 91 13.55 0.39 10.62
C TYR A 91 14.26 -0.56 11.59
N LYS A 92 14.78 -0.02 12.69
CA LYS A 92 15.45 -0.81 13.73
C LYS A 92 14.55 -1.86 14.39
N CYS A 93 13.30 -1.52 14.73
CA CYS A 93 12.36 -2.48 15.34
C CYS A 93 11.78 -3.46 14.33
N LEU A 94 11.73 -3.09 13.04
CA LEU A 94 11.41 -3.99 11.93
C LEU A 94 12.62 -4.84 11.47
N ASN A 95 13.79 -4.66 12.09
CA ASN A 95 15.05 -5.33 11.76
C ASN A 95 15.49 -5.14 10.29
N ILE A 96 15.28 -3.94 9.76
CA ILE A 96 15.74 -3.50 8.43
C ILE A 96 16.65 -2.28 8.57
N ARG A 97 17.45 -1.99 7.54
CA ARG A 97 18.40 -0.87 7.51
C ARG A 97 18.05 0.15 6.43
N CYS A 98 18.56 1.37 6.58
CA CYS A 98 18.47 2.40 5.55
C CYS A 98 19.05 1.93 4.20
N THR A 99 20.13 1.17 4.22
CA THR A 99 20.75 0.61 3.01
C THR A 99 19.89 -0.44 2.33
N ASP A 100 19.01 -1.11 3.08
CA ASP A 100 18.13 -2.14 2.52
C ASP A 100 16.96 -1.48 1.78
N VAL A 101 16.43 -0.38 2.31
CA VAL A 101 15.31 0.36 1.70
C VAL A 101 15.78 1.29 0.58
N GLY A 102 16.85 2.04 0.79
CA GLY A 102 17.37 3.01 -0.17
C GLY A 102 16.53 4.29 -0.28
N GLY A 103 16.66 4.97 -1.42
CA GLY A 103 15.96 6.21 -1.74
C GLY A 103 15.34 6.17 -3.13
N TYR A 104 14.45 7.11 -3.45
CA TYR A 104 13.80 7.15 -4.76
C TYR A 104 14.71 7.83 -5.79
N TYR A 105 15.33 7.02 -6.64
CA TYR A 105 16.34 7.43 -7.61
C TYR A 105 15.73 7.73 -8.98
N ASN A 106 16.13 8.85 -9.59
CA ASN A 106 15.79 9.18 -10.96
C ASN A 106 16.93 8.76 -11.91
N PRO A 107 16.71 7.74 -12.77
CA PRO A 107 17.76 7.24 -13.67
C PRO A 107 18.06 8.18 -14.83
N ILE A 108 17.24 9.21 -15.10
CA ILE A 108 17.47 10.19 -16.18
C ILE A 108 18.39 11.30 -15.69
N THR A 109 18.12 11.85 -14.50
CA THR A 109 18.92 12.95 -13.92
C THR A 109 20.11 12.45 -13.10
N HIS A 110 20.23 11.14 -12.89
CA HIS A 110 21.23 10.49 -12.06
C HIS A 110 21.23 10.99 -10.60
N GLN A 111 20.08 11.44 -10.11
CA GLN A 111 19.92 12.04 -8.78
C GLN A 111 18.71 11.45 -8.06
N TYR A 112 18.71 11.49 -6.73
CA TYR A 112 17.51 11.21 -5.95
C TYR A 112 16.48 12.34 -6.12
N TYR A 113 15.21 11.99 -6.09
CA TYR A 113 14.15 13.00 -6.01
C TYR A 113 14.32 13.84 -4.72
N PRO A 114 14.00 15.14 -4.75
CA PRO A 114 14.13 16.01 -3.58
C PRO A 114 13.37 15.45 -2.37
N GLY A 115 14.07 15.27 -1.24
CA GLY A 115 13.52 14.73 0.00
C GLY A 115 13.39 13.20 0.03
N ALA A 116 13.70 12.50 -1.07
CA ALA A 116 13.63 11.05 -1.18
C ALA A 116 15.00 10.36 -1.14
N GLN A 117 16.02 11.02 -0.58
CA GLN A 117 17.35 10.44 -0.40
C GLN A 117 17.31 9.28 0.62
N PRO A 118 18.21 8.29 0.47
CA PRO A 118 18.39 7.25 1.48
C PRO A 118 18.69 7.88 2.85
N CYS A 119 18.17 7.29 3.92
CA CYS A 119 18.56 7.68 5.26
C CYS A 119 19.95 7.14 5.64
N ASN A 120 20.50 7.66 6.74
CA ASN A 120 21.69 7.12 7.38
C ASN A 120 21.29 6.41 8.67
N ASP A 121 21.70 5.14 8.83
CA ASP A 121 21.39 4.36 10.05
C ASP A 121 21.89 5.09 11.32
N ASP A 122 23.01 5.81 11.21
CA ASP A 122 23.59 6.57 12.32
C ASP A 122 22.71 7.76 12.76
N GLU A 123 22.12 8.48 11.80
CA GLU A 123 21.22 9.62 12.08
C GLU A 123 19.90 9.19 12.72
N LEU A 124 19.44 7.98 12.41
CA LEU A 124 18.23 7.41 13.03
C LEU A 124 18.48 6.98 14.48
N ASN A 125 19.72 6.63 14.84
CA ASN A 125 20.08 6.23 16.20
C ASN A 125 20.30 7.43 17.13
N THR A 126 20.66 8.60 16.62
CA THR A 126 20.82 9.84 17.41
C THR A 126 19.49 10.50 17.76
N ASN A 127 18.45 10.30 16.96
CA ASN A 127 17.12 10.88 17.19
C ASN A 127 16.31 10.16 18.28
N THR A 128 16.80 9.06 18.84
CA THR A 128 16.18 8.37 20.00
C THR A 128 16.59 8.91 21.36
N THR A 129 17.43 9.95 21.44
CA THR A 129 17.88 10.54 22.73
C THR A 129 17.40 11.97 22.96
N THR A 130 16.43 12.45 22.19
CA THR A 130 15.78 13.73 22.49
C THR A 130 14.27 13.54 22.47
N THR A 131 13.76 12.93 23.54
CA THR A 131 12.51 13.41 24.12
C THR A 131 12.78 14.88 24.51
N PRO A 132 12.24 15.90 23.81
CA PRO A 132 12.07 17.17 24.49
C PRO A 132 11.17 16.86 25.68
N ALA A 133 11.75 16.93 26.88
CA ALA A 133 10.99 17.03 28.11
C ALA A 133 9.86 18.05 27.89
N PRO A 134 8.66 17.82 28.46
CA PRO A 134 7.60 18.80 28.37
C PRO A 134 8.13 20.10 28.96
N THR A 135 8.40 21.07 28.09
CA THR A 135 8.71 22.42 28.53
C THR A 135 7.38 22.96 29.00
N THR A 136 7.24 23.04 30.32
CA THR A 136 6.22 23.83 30.99
C THR A 136 6.42 25.28 30.56
N THR A 137 5.83 25.66 29.43
CA THR A 137 5.63 27.05 29.07
C THR A 137 4.30 27.45 29.67
N THR A 138 4.37 28.14 30.80
CA THR A 138 3.28 28.92 31.37
C THR A 138 2.82 29.93 30.31
N ILE A 139 1.68 29.66 29.67
CA ILE A 139 0.95 30.65 28.87
C ILE A 139 -0.32 30.95 29.67
N GLY A 140 -0.42 32.19 30.12
CA GLY A 140 -1.57 32.71 30.84
C GLY A 140 -2.83 32.70 29.97
N ASP A 141 -3.94 32.52 30.67
CA ASP A 141 -5.27 33.02 30.36
C ASP A 141 -5.87 32.61 29.00
N VAL A 142 -6.45 31.40 28.98
CA VAL A 142 -7.57 31.09 28.08
C VAL A 142 -8.73 30.58 28.92
N GLU A 143 -9.81 31.34 28.83
CA GLU A 143 -11.09 31.16 29.50
C GLU A 143 -11.71 29.78 29.20
N THR A 144 -12.12 29.09 30.27
CA THR A 144 -12.76 27.78 30.24
C THR A 144 -14.14 27.87 29.59
N ILE A 145 -14.30 27.44 28.34
CA ILE A 145 -15.62 27.16 27.75
C ILE A 145 -15.99 25.71 28.09
N THR A 146 -16.73 25.55 29.18
CA THR A 146 -17.43 24.32 29.54
C THR A 146 -18.65 24.15 28.61
N LEU A 147 -18.53 23.35 27.55
CA LEU A 147 -19.67 22.90 26.76
C LEU A 147 -20.09 21.51 27.21
N ALA A 148 -21.27 21.45 27.83
CA ALA A 148 -21.94 20.22 28.21
C ALA A 148 -22.28 19.37 26.97
N PRO A 149 -22.26 18.02 27.07
CA PRO A 149 -22.69 17.15 25.98
C PRO A 149 -24.21 17.27 25.80
N THR A 150 -24.64 17.81 24.66
CA THR A 150 -26.03 17.66 24.20
C THR A 150 -26.11 16.40 23.32
N PRO A 151 -27.14 15.55 23.50
CA PRO A 151 -27.33 14.38 22.65
C PRO A 151 -27.73 14.81 21.22
N ILE A 152 -27.02 14.26 20.24
CA ILE A 152 -27.32 14.40 18.81
C ILE A 152 -28.61 13.63 18.51
N SER A 153 -29.69 14.35 18.20
CA SER A 153 -30.92 13.77 17.64
C SER A 153 -30.72 13.51 16.15
N VAL A 154 -30.63 12.22 15.77
CA VAL A 154 -30.68 11.77 14.38
C VAL A 154 -32.16 11.74 13.96
N ASP A 155 -32.58 12.70 13.14
CA ASP A 155 -33.90 12.68 12.50
C ASP A 155 -33.94 11.57 11.44
N THR A 156 -34.48 10.42 11.81
CA THR A 156 -34.93 9.42 10.85
C THR A 156 -36.32 9.82 10.35
N ASN A 157 -36.38 10.60 9.25
CA ASN A 157 -37.63 10.81 8.52
C ASN A 157 -37.96 9.54 7.69
N PRO A 158 -39.10 8.86 7.91
CA PRO A 158 -39.39 7.54 7.35
C PRO A 158 -39.96 7.52 5.92
N GLU A 159 -39.98 8.64 5.17
CA GLU A 159 -40.66 8.67 3.86
C GLU A 159 -39.79 8.28 2.64
N ALA A 160 -38.50 7.97 2.82
CA ALA A 160 -37.60 7.54 1.74
C ALA A 160 -37.42 6.01 1.62
N GLY A 161 -38.27 5.21 2.27
CA GLY A 161 -38.07 3.76 2.42
C GLY A 161 -38.56 2.87 1.27
N ALA A 162 -39.33 3.39 0.30
CA ALA A 162 -40.00 2.55 -0.70
C ALA A 162 -39.31 2.50 -2.08
N ILE A 163 -38.44 3.46 -2.41
CA ILE A 163 -37.88 3.60 -3.78
C ILE A 163 -36.47 2.99 -3.92
N ALA A 164 -35.79 2.69 -2.80
CA ALA A 164 -34.39 2.22 -2.79
C ALA A 164 -34.21 0.73 -3.13
N LEU A 165 -35.25 -0.10 -3.04
CA LEU A 165 -35.15 -1.56 -3.23
C LEU A 165 -35.27 -2.03 -4.69
N ALA A 166 -35.93 -1.25 -5.56
CA ALA A 166 -36.14 -1.64 -6.96
C ALA A 166 -34.90 -1.45 -7.84
N ILE A 167 -34.01 -0.52 -7.48
CA ILE A 167 -32.83 -0.18 -8.28
C ILE A 167 -31.71 -1.21 -8.04
N VAL A 168 -31.54 -1.70 -6.81
CA VAL A 168 -30.47 -2.63 -6.43
C VAL A 168 -30.63 -4.02 -7.11
N SER A 169 -31.86 -4.49 -7.32
CA SER A 169 -32.11 -5.79 -7.97
C SER A 169 -31.79 -5.79 -9.47
N ALA A 170 -31.97 -4.66 -10.15
CA ALA A 170 -31.65 -4.51 -11.57
C ALA A 170 -30.12 -4.55 -11.82
N PHE A 171 -29.32 -3.93 -10.94
CA PHE A 171 -27.87 -3.95 -11.05
C PHE A 171 -27.28 -5.34 -10.78
N ILE A 172 -27.80 -6.07 -9.79
CA ILE A 172 -27.35 -7.43 -9.50
C ILE A 172 -27.71 -8.39 -10.64
N GLY A 173 -28.91 -8.25 -11.23
CA GLY A 173 -29.32 -9.03 -12.39
C GLY A 173 -28.44 -8.80 -13.61
N PHE A 174 -28.14 -7.52 -13.92
CA PHE A 174 -27.26 -7.18 -15.03
C PHE A 174 -25.82 -7.66 -14.80
N ALA A 175 -25.30 -7.52 -13.58
CA ALA A 175 -23.97 -8.02 -13.22
C ALA A 175 -23.87 -9.54 -13.35
N PHE A 176 -24.91 -10.28 -12.96
CA PHE A 176 -24.95 -11.74 -13.09
C PHE A 176 -24.98 -12.19 -14.56
N ILE A 177 -25.80 -11.54 -15.40
CA ILE A 177 -25.85 -11.82 -16.83
C ILE A 177 -24.51 -11.49 -17.50
N ALA A 178 -23.92 -10.32 -17.21
CA ALA A 178 -22.61 -9.94 -17.70
C ALA A 178 -21.51 -10.92 -17.26
N TYR A 179 -21.56 -11.39 -16.02
CA TYR A 179 -20.64 -12.40 -15.49
C TYR A 179 -20.76 -13.75 -16.22
N VAL A 180 -21.98 -14.22 -16.48
CA VAL A 180 -22.21 -15.47 -17.24
C VAL A 180 -21.73 -15.33 -18.69
N VAL A 181 -22.00 -14.21 -19.35
CA VAL A 181 -21.51 -13.94 -20.71
C VAL A 181 -19.98 -13.87 -20.76
N LEU A 182 -19.34 -13.18 -19.80
CA LEU A 182 -17.89 -13.13 -19.68
C LEU A 182 -17.28 -14.51 -19.43
N GLN A 183 -17.93 -15.35 -18.62
CA GLN A 183 -17.52 -16.73 -18.42
C GLN A 183 -17.63 -17.57 -19.70
N ALA A 184 -18.70 -17.41 -20.48
CA ALA A 184 -18.88 -18.11 -21.75
C ALA A 184 -17.78 -17.71 -22.77
N ILE A 185 -17.50 -16.41 -22.92
CA ILE A 185 -16.43 -15.91 -23.80
C ILE A 185 -15.06 -16.45 -23.39
N ARG A 186 -14.77 -16.50 -22.08
CA ARG A 186 -13.51 -17.07 -21.55
C ARG A 186 -13.37 -18.57 -21.81
N ARG A 187 -14.48 -19.32 -21.96
CA ARG A 187 -14.44 -20.75 -22.33
C ARG A 187 -14.08 -20.91 -23.80
N THR A 188 -14.74 -20.18 -24.71
CA THR A 188 -14.46 -20.26 -26.14
C THR A 188 -13.01 -19.87 -26.46
N ARG A 189 -12.49 -18.84 -25.79
CA ARG A 189 -11.08 -18.42 -25.99
C ARG A 189 -10.08 -19.49 -25.52
N ARG A 190 -10.41 -20.30 -24.51
CA ARG A 190 -9.53 -21.40 -24.06
C ARG A 190 -9.41 -22.52 -25.08
N GLU A 191 -10.49 -22.80 -25.81
CA GLU A 191 -10.51 -23.83 -26.86
C GLU A 191 -9.68 -23.38 -28.08
N GLU A 192 -9.76 -22.11 -28.46
CA GLU A 192 -8.95 -21.55 -29.55
C GLU A 192 -7.44 -21.56 -29.24
N ILE A 193 -7.06 -21.34 -27.96
CA ILE A 193 -5.66 -21.37 -27.52
C ILE A 193 -5.10 -22.80 -27.54
N GLN A 194 -5.89 -23.81 -27.13
CA GLN A 194 -5.44 -25.21 -27.15
C GLN A 194 -5.23 -25.72 -28.58
N HIS A 195 -6.10 -25.34 -29.53
CA HIS A 195 -5.92 -25.68 -30.94
C HIS A 195 -4.66 -25.04 -31.54
N LYS A 196 -4.40 -23.76 -31.25
CA LYS A 196 -3.20 -23.06 -31.74
C LYS A 196 -1.89 -23.61 -31.15
N HIS A 197 -1.90 -24.06 -29.89
CA HIS A 197 -0.72 -24.65 -29.26
C HIS A 197 -0.45 -26.08 -29.74
N GLY A 198 -1.51 -26.87 -30.00
CA GLY A 198 -1.37 -28.21 -30.57
C GLY A 198 -0.77 -28.21 -31.97
N THR A 199 -1.21 -27.30 -32.85
CA THR A 199 -0.66 -27.19 -34.21
C THR A 199 0.76 -26.61 -34.27
N ALA A 200 1.14 -25.75 -33.31
CA ALA A 200 2.51 -25.24 -33.23
C ALA A 200 3.51 -26.33 -32.81
N LEU A 201 3.09 -27.26 -31.95
CA LEU A 201 3.94 -28.35 -31.46
C LEU A 201 4.17 -29.45 -32.50
N GLU A 202 3.25 -29.62 -33.45
CA GLU A 202 3.37 -30.56 -34.57
C GLU A 202 4.32 -30.03 -35.67
N LEU A 203 4.42 -28.71 -35.85
CA LEU A 203 5.39 -28.10 -36.77
C LEU A 203 6.83 -28.22 -36.26
N GLU A 204 7.08 -28.07 -34.95
CA GLU A 204 8.44 -28.23 -34.40
C GLU A 204 8.93 -29.69 -34.41
N LEU A 205 8.02 -30.68 -34.33
CA LEU A 205 8.39 -32.09 -34.44
C LEU A 205 8.74 -32.52 -35.86
N GLN A 206 8.30 -31.80 -36.89
CA GLN A 206 8.67 -32.09 -38.28
C GLN A 206 9.99 -31.42 -38.71
N GLU A 207 10.40 -30.34 -38.05
CA GLU A 207 11.70 -29.69 -38.30
C GLU A 207 12.87 -30.33 -37.52
N GLY A 208 12.56 -31.15 -36.51
CA GLY A 208 13.56 -31.88 -35.72
C GLY A 208 14.07 -33.19 -36.33
N ASP A 209 13.37 -33.75 -37.33
CA ASP A 209 13.71 -35.07 -37.91
C ASP A 209 14.56 -34.97 -39.19
N GLU A 210 14.80 -33.76 -39.72
CA GLU A 210 15.67 -33.55 -40.90
C GLU A 210 17.15 -33.25 -40.51
N ILE A 211 17.47 -33.12 -39.21
CA ILE A 211 18.84 -32.77 -38.75
C ILE A 211 19.63 -33.99 -38.24
N ILE A 212 19.11 -35.22 -38.35
CA ILE A 212 19.82 -36.46 -37.98
C ILE A 212 20.05 -37.36 -39.20
N GLU A 213 20.40 -36.79 -40.35
CA GLU A 213 21.08 -37.54 -41.39
C GLU A 213 21.95 -36.59 -42.20
N PHE A 214 23.22 -36.42 -41.81
CA PHE A 214 24.36 -36.27 -42.73
C PHE A 214 25.67 -36.11 -41.93
N THR A 215 26.52 -37.12 -42.05
CA THR A 215 28.01 -37.10 -42.08
C THR A 215 28.79 -36.34 -41.01
#